data_AF-C7T4G3-F1
#
_entry.id   AF-C7T4G3-F1
#
_cell.length_a   1.000
_cell.length_b   1.000
_cell.length_c   1.000
_cell.angle_alpha   90.00
_cell.angle_beta   90.00
_cell.angle_gamma   90.00
#
_symmetry.space_group_name_H-M   'P 1'
#
loop_
_entity.id
_entity.type
_entity.pdbx_description
1 polymer ?
#
loop_
_entity_poly.entity_id
_entity_poly.type
_entity_poly.pdbx_seq_one_letter_code
_entity_poly.pdbx_strand_id
1 'polypeptide(L)'
;AEQEAIMRSIPPGQKGLTLRDFRKMEYLSQVVDETLRFVNISFVSFRQATRDVSVNGYLIPKGWKVQLWYRSVHMDPQVYPHPKKFDPS
;
A
#
# COMPACT_ATOMS: atom_id res chain seq x y z
N ALA A 1 15.32 -11.80 14.52
CA ALA A 1 16.47 -11.11 13.89
C ALA A 1 16.35 -9.59 14.00
N GLU A 2 15.46 -8.93 13.25
CA GLU A 2 15.31 -7.46 13.27
C GLU A 2 14.77 -6.92 14.61
N GLN A 3 13.62 -7.42 15.06
CA GLN A 3 12.95 -6.93 16.27
C GLN A 3 13.82 -7.19 17.50
N GLU A 4 14.51 -8.33 17.54
CA GLU A 4 15.47 -8.64 18.61
C GLU A 4 16.67 -7.69 18.61
N ALA A 5 17.20 -7.33 17.44
CA ALA A 5 18.28 -6.36 17.33
C ALA A 5 17.84 -4.96 17.79
N ILE A 6 16.62 -4.55 17.45
CA ILE A 6 16.05 -3.28 17.91
C ILE A 6 15.87 -3.30 19.42
N MET A 7 15.32 -4.38 19.98
CA MET A 7 15.17 -4.54 21.44
C MET A 7 16.51 -4.45 22.18
N ARG A 8 17.59 -5.02 21.62
CA ARG A 8 18.95 -4.90 22.18
C ARG A 8 19.53 -3.49 22.08
N SER A 9 19.07 -2.68 21.13
CA SER A 9 19.51 -1.29 20.94
C SER A 9 18.79 -0.27 21.83
N ILE A 10 17.77 -0.70 22.60
CA ILE A 10 16.97 0.19 23.44
C ILE A 10 17.81 0.65 24.65
N PRO A 11 17.89 1.97 24.92
CA PRO A 11 18.64 2.49 26.06
C PRO A 11 18.10 1.99 27.42
N PRO A 12 18.98 1.73 28.40
CA PRO A 12 18.57 1.44 29.77
C PRO A 12 17.69 2.55 30.33
N GLY A 13 16.53 2.19 30.88
CA GLY A 13 15.55 3.14 31.43
C GLY A 13 14.44 3.56 30.46
N GLN A 14 14.53 3.22 29.17
CA GLN A 14 13.40 3.38 28.26
C GLN A 14 12.31 2.35 28.58
N LYS A 15 11.09 2.82 28.86
CA LYS A 15 9.93 1.94 29.09
C LYS A 15 9.23 1.64 27.77
N GLY A 16 9.41 0.41 27.28
CA GLY A 16 8.74 -0.09 26.08
C GLY A 16 9.30 0.44 24.76
N LEU A 17 8.62 0.09 23.67
CA LEU A 17 8.95 0.55 22.32
C LEU A 17 8.40 1.96 22.08
N THR A 18 9.22 2.81 21.48
CA THR A 18 8.78 4.14 21.02
C THR A 18 8.49 4.12 19.53
N LEU A 19 7.79 5.15 19.02
CA LEU A 19 7.61 5.34 17.57
C LEU A 19 8.93 5.40 16.81
N ARG A 20 9.99 5.93 17.43
CA ARG A 20 11.32 5.96 16.83
C ARG A 20 11.89 4.56 16.64
N ASP A 21 11.58 3.62 17.53
CA ASP A 21 12.05 2.24 17.42
C ASP A 21 11.25 1.47 16.38
N PHE A 22 9.94 1.69 16.30
CA PHE A 22 9.11 1.14 15.23
C PHE A 22 9.59 1.57 13.83
N ARG A 23 10.01 2.83 13.67
CA ARG A 23 10.55 3.33 12.40
C ARG A 23 11.87 2.69 11.98
N LYS A 24 12.56 1.97 12.87
CA LYS A 24 13.77 1.19 12.54
C LYS A 24 13.42 -0.23 12.05
N MET A 25 12.17 -0.66 12.17
CA MET A 25 11.71 -1.98 11.73
C MET A 25 11.37 -1.93 10.24
N GLU A 26 12.40 -1.92 9.39
CA GLU A 26 12.27 -1.84 7.94
C GLU A 26 11.46 -3.01 7.39
N TYR A 27 11.77 -4.25 7.78
CA TYR A 27 11.06 -5.43 7.32
C TYR A 27 9.60 -5.42 7.77
N LEU A 28 9.33 -4.98 9.02
CA LEU A 28 7.95 -4.79 9.46
C LEU A 28 7.20 -3.77 8.59
N SER A 29 7.84 -2.66 8.21
CA SER A 29 7.24 -1.67 7.32
C SER A 29 6.90 -2.30 5.96
N GLN A 30 7.82 -3.08 5.39
CA GLN A 30 7.57 -3.77 4.13
C GLN A 30 6.42 -4.78 4.24
N VAL A 31 6.31 -5.51 5.36
CA VAL A 31 5.19 -6.43 5.63
C VAL A 31 3.86 -5.69 5.68
N VAL A 32 3.82 -4.51 6.30
CA VAL A 32 2.61 -3.67 6.36
C VAL A 32 2.22 -3.20 4.96
N ASP A 33 3.18 -2.67 4.20
CA ASP A 33 2.94 -2.19 2.84
C ASP A 33 2.47 -3.32 1.91
N GLU A 34 3.11 -4.49 1.99
CA GLU A 34 2.76 -5.66 1.19
C GLU A 34 1.38 -6.22 1.57
N THR A 35 1.01 -6.14 2.85
CA THR A 35 -0.35 -6.49 3.29
C THR A 35 -1.39 -5.57 2.67
N LEU A 36 -1.13 -4.26 2.65
CA LEU A 36 -2.01 -3.28 2.01
C LEU A 36 -2.07 -3.46 0.50
N ARG A 37 -0.96 -3.86 -0.16
CA ARG A 37 -0.95 -4.21 -1.59
C ARG A 37 -1.81 -5.45 -1.86
N PHE A 38 -1.54 -6.54 -1.14
CA PHE A 38 -2.05 -7.88 -1.43
C PHE A 38 -3.53 -8.08 -1.10
N VAL A 39 -3.92 -7.71 0.13
CA VAL A 39 -5.29 -7.89 0.64
C VAL A 39 -6.17 -6.67 0.33
N ASN A 40 -5.57 -5.49 0.16
CA ASN A 40 -6.19 -4.19 -0.13
C ASN A 40 -7.66 -4.04 0.35
N ILE A 41 -7.84 -3.47 1.54
CA ILE A 41 -9.16 -3.20 2.14
C ILE A 41 -9.97 -2.21 1.30
N SER A 42 -9.31 -1.28 0.61
CA SER A 42 -9.94 -0.27 -0.26
C SER A 42 -9.63 -0.56 -1.73
N PHE A 43 -10.08 -1.70 -2.23
CA PHE A 43 -9.77 -2.15 -3.59
C PHE A 43 -10.51 -1.37 -4.70
N VAL A 44 -11.54 -0.60 -4.33
CA VAL A 44 -12.37 0.17 -5.26
C VAL A 44 -12.78 1.53 -4.70
N SER A 45 -12.85 2.54 -5.56
CA SER A 45 -13.57 3.77 -5.25
C SER A 45 -14.35 4.28 -6.45
N PHE A 46 -15.32 5.16 -6.21
CA PHE A 46 -16.18 5.69 -7.26
C PHE A 46 -15.98 7.20 -7.42
N ARG A 47 -16.10 7.68 -8.65
CA ARG A 47 -16.12 9.09 -9.01
C ARG A 47 -17.27 9.34 -9.97
N GLN A 48 -17.72 10.60 -10.06
CA GLN A 48 -18.64 11.03 -11.11
C GLN A 48 -17.98 12.14 -11.92
N ALA A 49 -18.03 12.04 -13.24
CA ALA A 49 -17.56 13.09 -14.12
C ALA A 49 -18.44 14.34 -13.95
N THR A 50 -17.87 15.44 -13.46
CA THR A 50 -18.59 16.72 -13.29
C THR A 50 -18.68 17.52 -14.59
N ARG A 51 -17.87 17.14 -15.58
CA ARG A 51 -17.80 17.63 -16.95
C ARG A 51 -17.26 16.53 -17.85
N ASP A 52 -17.42 16.70 -19.15
CA ASP A 52 -16.76 15.84 -20.14
C ASP A 52 -15.23 15.92 -19.94
N VAL A 53 -14.58 14.76 -19.87
CA VAL A 53 -13.14 14.65 -19.64
C VAL A 53 -12.54 13.56 -20.53
N SER A 54 -11.43 13.89 -21.18
CA SER A 54 -10.63 12.91 -21.94
C SER A 54 -9.53 12.33 -21.06
N VAL A 55 -9.49 11.00 -20.91
CA VAL A 55 -8.48 10.27 -20.14
C VAL A 55 -7.92 9.16 -21.02
N ASN A 56 -6.60 9.14 -21.23
CA ASN A 56 -5.91 8.15 -22.05
C ASN A 56 -6.53 7.92 -23.44
N GLY A 57 -7.02 9.00 -24.09
CA GLY A 57 -7.67 8.95 -25.40
C GLY A 57 -9.16 8.59 -25.37
N TYR A 58 -9.73 8.27 -24.21
CA TYR A 58 -11.16 7.98 -24.03
C TYR A 58 -11.91 9.20 -23.51
N LEU A 59 -13.06 9.51 -24.13
CA LEU A 59 -13.98 10.53 -23.63
C LEU A 59 -14.91 9.93 -22.57
N ILE A 60 -14.90 10.52 -21.38
CA ILE A 60 -15.84 10.22 -20.29
C ILE A 60 -16.83 11.38 -20.20
N PRO A 61 -18.10 11.20 -20.59
CA PRO A 61 -19.09 12.26 -20.56
C PRO A 61 -19.48 12.68 -19.14
N LYS A 62 -19.91 13.93 -18.99
CA LYS A 62 -20.49 14.49 -17.76
C LYS A 62 -21.62 13.59 -17.26
N GLY A 63 -21.63 13.36 -15.95
CA GLY A 63 -22.64 12.56 -15.26
C GLY A 63 -22.30 11.07 -15.18
N TRP A 64 -21.33 10.57 -15.97
CA TRP A 64 -20.91 9.18 -15.87
C TRP A 64 -20.24 8.88 -14.53
N LYS A 65 -20.58 7.72 -13.96
CA LYS A 65 -19.91 7.18 -12.78
C LYS A 65 -18.76 6.30 -13.23
N VAL A 66 -17.59 6.54 -12.66
CA VAL A 66 -16.34 5.83 -12.95
C VAL A 66 -15.95 5.02 -11.73
N GLN A 67 -15.72 3.73 -11.94
CA GLN A 67 -15.14 2.85 -10.94
C GLN A 67 -13.62 2.83 -11.09
N LEU A 68 -12.91 3.25 -10.04
CA LEU A 68 -11.46 3.14 -9.94
C LEU A 68 -11.14 1.83 -9.26
N TRP A 69 -10.56 0.88 -10.01
CA TRP A 69 -10.27 -0.47 -9.53
C TRP A 69 -8.79 -0.62 -9.16
N TYR A 70 -8.39 -0.13 -7.99
CA TYR A 70 -7.00 -0.14 -7.52
C TYR A 70 -6.39 -1.55 -7.45
N ARG A 71 -7.23 -2.56 -7.20
CA ARG A 71 -6.77 -3.96 -7.17
C ARG A 71 -6.20 -4.43 -8.52
N SER A 72 -6.59 -3.85 -9.65
CA SER A 72 -5.92 -4.17 -10.93
C SER A 72 -4.45 -3.78 -10.90
N VAL A 73 -4.14 -2.56 -10.45
CA VAL A 73 -2.78 -2.04 -10.37
C VAL A 73 -1.93 -2.86 -9.39
N HIS A 74 -2.47 -3.15 -8.21
CA HIS A 74 -1.77 -3.97 -7.21
C HIS A 74 -1.50 -5.41 -7.68
N MET A 75 -2.29 -5.92 -8.63
CA MET A 75 -2.18 -7.27 -9.18
C MET A 75 -1.54 -7.30 -10.58
N ASP A 76 -1.05 -6.16 -11.07
CA ASP A 76 -0.47 -6.05 -12.41
C ASP A 76 0.98 -6.57 -12.40
N PRO A 77 1.31 -7.62 -13.18
CA PRO A 77 2.67 -8.13 -13.26
C PRO A 77 3.67 -7.15 -13.91
N GLN A 78 3.19 -6.12 -14.61
CA GLN A 78 4.04 -5.05 -15.14
C GLN A 78 4.50 -4.07 -14.06
N VAL A 79 3.75 -3.98 -12.95
CA VAL A 79 4.07 -3.10 -11.80
C VAL A 79 4.73 -3.90 -10.67
N TYR A 80 4.20 -5.08 -10.35
CA TYR A 80 4.69 -5.94 -9.28
C TYR A 80 5.05 -7.33 -9.80
N PRO A 81 6.33 -7.74 -9.80
CA PRO A 81 6.72 -9.10 -10.15
C PRO A 81 6.01 -10.13 -9.26
N HIS A 82 5.48 -11.20 -9.85
CA HIS A 82 4.73 -12.24 -9.13
C HIS A 82 3.63 -11.70 -8.20
N PRO A 83 2.66 -10.91 -8.69
CA PRO A 83 1.76 -10.13 -7.85
C PRO A 83 0.84 -10.96 -6.93
N LYS A 84 0.69 -12.25 -7.24
CA LYS A 84 -0.06 -13.25 -6.48
C LYS A 84 0.73 -13.92 -5.36
N LYS A 85 2.04 -13.67 -5.27
CA LYS A 85 2.87 -14.05 -4.14
C LYS A 85 2.84 -12.88 -3.14
N PHE A 86 2.69 -13.19 -1.86
CA PHE A 86 2.93 -12.25 -0.78
C PHE A 86 4.44 -12.22 -0.55
N ASP A 87 5.09 -11.11 -0.91
CA ASP A 87 6.54 -10.96 -0.82
C ASP A 87 6.91 -9.57 -0.28
N PRO A 88 7.15 -9.45 1.04
CA PRO A 88 7.59 -8.20 1.66
C PRO A 88 9.06 -7.87 1.44
N SER A 89 9.85 -8.74 0.78
CA SER A 89 11.32 -8.57 0.75
C SER A 89 11.79 -7.60 -0.33
#